data_AF-A0A0E3SRZ0-F1
#
_entry.id   AF-A0A0E3SRZ0-F1
#
_cell.length_a   1.000
_cell.length_b   1.000
_cell.length_c   1.000
_cell.angle_alpha   90.00
_cell.angle_beta   90.00
_cell.angle_gamma   90.00
#
_symmetry.space_group_name_H-M   'P 1'
#
loop_
_entity.id
_entity.type
_entity.pdbx_description
1 polymer ?
#
loop_
_entity_poly.entity_id
_entity_poly.type
_entity_poly.pdbx_seq_one_letter_code
_entity_poly.pdbx_strand_id
1 'polypeptide(L)'
;MSELATSARVSKPAVSNAVKKLQEMGLVDIRESTKDRRVSHLCISDTGKEVLEVLDSADQQFFRKIAEILGDDDFKLFADLWERISSGLEEETRS
;
A
#
# COMPACT_ATOMS: atom_id res chain seq x y z
N MET A 1 -5.39 13.64 6.74
CA MET A 1 -6.47 12.72 7.19
C MET A 1 -7.71 12.78 6.32
N SER A 2 -8.30 13.95 6.03
CA SER A 2 -9.51 14.03 5.19
C SER A 2 -9.28 13.50 3.76
N GLU A 3 -8.14 13.85 3.15
CA GLU A 3 -7.76 13.33 1.82
C GLU A 3 -7.58 11.82 1.82
N LEU A 4 -6.90 11.27 2.83
CA LEU A 4 -6.68 9.82 2.96
C LEU A 4 -8.00 9.05 3.15
N ALA A 5 -8.95 9.61 3.90
CA ALA A 5 -10.30 9.04 4.02
C ALA A 5 -11.05 9.02 2.69
N THR A 6 -10.93 10.09 1.90
CA THR A 6 -11.52 10.16 0.56
C THR A 6 -10.85 9.18 -0.40
N SER A 7 -9.51 9.13 -0.43
CA SER A 7 -8.76 8.27 -1.35
C SER A 7 -8.93 6.79 -1.03
N ALA A 8 -8.91 6.43 0.25
CA ALA A 8 -9.08 5.06 0.72
C ALA A 8 -10.56 4.65 0.89
N ARG A 9 -11.51 5.57 0.58
CA ARG A 9 -12.98 5.35 0.67
C ARG A 9 -13.46 4.78 2.00
N VAL A 10 -12.78 5.15 3.08
CA VAL A 10 -13.09 4.72 4.44
C VAL A 10 -13.49 5.92 5.29
N SER A 11 -14.22 5.66 6.37
CA SER A 11 -14.66 6.73 7.28
C SER A 11 -13.47 7.43 7.95
N LYS A 12 -13.62 8.72 8.26
CA LYS A 12 -12.59 9.50 8.98
C LYS A 12 -12.16 8.84 10.31
N PRO A 13 -13.08 8.25 11.12
CA PRO A 13 -12.68 7.48 12.30
C PRO A 13 -11.86 6.23 11.96
N ALA A 14 -12.22 5.48 10.92
CA ALA A 14 -11.47 4.29 10.50
C ALA A 14 -10.03 4.63 10.08
N VAL A 15 -9.85 5.68 9.28
CA VAL A 15 -8.51 6.18 8.92
C VAL A 15 -7.74 6.64 10.14
N SER A 16 -8.38 7.36 11.07
CA SER A 16 -7.71 7.82 12.29
C SER A 16 -7.22 6.65 13.14
N ASN A 17 -8.02 5.60 13.28
CA ASN A 17 -7.62 4.39 13.98
C ASN A 17 -6.49 3.64 13.25
N ALA A 18 -6.53 3.53 11.92
CA ALA A 18 -5.48 2.90 11.13
C ALA A 18 -4.15 3.67 11.23
N VAL A 19 -4.18 5.00 11.07
CA VAL A 19 -3.00 5.85 11.19
C VAL A 19 -2.41 5.79 12.58
N LYS A 20 -3.24 5.80 13.63
CA LYS A 20 -2.76 5.64 15.00
C LYS A 20 -2.00 4.32 15.18
N LYS A 21 -2.53 3.20 14.68
CA LYS A 21 -1.84 1.91 14.72
C LYS A 21 -0.53 1.94 13.94
N LEU A 22 -0.52 2.48 12.72
CA LEU A 22 0.70 2.59 11.91
C LEU A 22 1.76 3.47 12.60
N GLN A 23 1.34 4.51 13.31
CA GLN A 23 2.22 5.37 14.08
C GLN A 23 2.75 4.66 15.34
N GLU A 24 1.91 3.91 16.05
CA GLU A 24 2.33 3.03 17.18
C GLU A 24 3.34 1.96 16.74
N MET A 25 3.23 1.48 15.49
CA MET A 25 4.19 0.58 14.87
C MET A 25 5.45 1.29 14.34
N GLY A 26 5.52 2.62 14.43
CA GLY A 26 6.65 3.41 13.94
C GLY A 26 6.77 3.46 12.41
N LEU A 27 5.72 3.12 11.66
CA LEU A 27 5.73 3.03 10.18
C LEU A 27 5.38 4.37 9.50
N VAL A 28 4.72 5.26 10.23
CA VAL A 28 4.32 6.58 9.73
C VAL A 28 4.52 7.66 10.79
N ASP A 29 4.80 8.87 10.33
CA ASP A 29 4.94 10.08 11.11
C ASP A 29 3.91 11.14 10.70
N ILE A 30 3.54 12.02 11.64
CA ILE A 30 2.73 13.20 11.36
C ILE A 30 3.60 14.45 11.49
N ARG A 31 3.64 15.26 10.43
CA ARG A 31 4.40 16.53 10.40
C ARG A 31 3.45 17.71 10.19
N GLU A 32 3.57 18.75 11.01
CA GLU A 32 2.84 20.00 10.78
C GLU A 32 3.32 20.65 9.48
N SER A 33 2.38 21.23 8.73
CA SER A 33 2.74 22.04 7.57
C SER A 33 3.43 23.33 8.00
N THR A 34 4.53 23.66 7.33
CA THR A 34 5.23 24.94 7.52
C THR A 34 4.49 26.12 6.89
N LYS A 35 3.46 25.86 6.07
CA LYS A 35 2.65 26.89 5.39
C LYS A 35 1.33 27.19 6.10
N ASP A 36 0.64 26.18 6.61
CA ASP A 36 -0.58 26.35 7.42
C ASP A 36 -0.57 25.36 8.59
N ARG A 37 -0.41 25.86 9.81
CA ARG A 37 -0.32 25.03 11.02
C ARG A 37 -1.60 24.23 11.32
N ARG A 38 -2.71 24.53 10.64
CA ARG A 38 -3.95 23.75 10.73
C ARG A 38 -3.89 22.47 9.88
N VAL A 39 -2.85 22.31 9.06
CA VAL A 39 -2.65 21.16 8.19
C VAL A 39 -1.54 20.29 8.75
N SER A 40 -1.81 18.98 8.81
CA SER A 40 -0.81 17.96 9.16
C SER A 40 -0.67 16.98 8.00
N HIS A 41 0.58 16.66 7.66
CA HIS A 41 0.95 15.69 6.64
C HIS A 41 1.27 14.35 7.29
N LEU A 42 0.72 13.28 6.75
CA LEU A 42 1.12 11.91 7.07
C LEU A 42 2.30 11.55 6.17
N CYS A 43 3.38 11.06 6.74
CA CYS A 43 4.60 10.67 6.03
C CYS A 43 4.95 9.23 6.38
N ILE A 44 5.46 8.46 5.42
CA ILE A 44 6.10 7.18 5.74
C ILE A 44 7.40 7.47 6.49
N SER A 45 7.59 6.82 7.64
CA SER A 45 8.82 6.95 8.42
C SER A 45 9.98 6.21 7.73
N ASP A 46 11.19 6.32 8.25
CA ASP A 46 12.32 5.56 7.69
C ASP A 46 12.15 4.05 7.92
N THR A 47 11.69 3.62 9.10
CA THR A 47 11.30 2.22 9.34
C THR A 47 10.19 1.77 8.40
N GLY A 48 9.22 2.64 8.10
CA GLY A 48 8.16 2.34 7.14
C GLY A 48 8.70 2.09 5.74
N LYS A 49 9.72 2.83 5.29
CA LYS A 49 10.38 2.60 4.00
C LYS A 49 11.13 1.28 3.97
N GLU A 50 11.87 0.94 5.03
CA GLU A 50 12.57 -0.35 5.13
C GLU A 50 11.58 -1.52 5.04
N VAL A 51 10.41 -1.42 5.68
CA VAL A 51 9.35 -2.44 5.57
C VAL A 51 8.83 -2.55 4.15
N LEU A 52 8.61 -1.42 3.46
CA LEU A 52 8.17 -1.43 2.05
C LEU A 52 9.21 -2.08 1.13
N GLU A 53 10.50 -1.84 1.37
CA GLU A 53 11.59 -2.50 0.61
C GLU A 53 11.61 -4.01 0.83
N VAL A 54 11.37 -4.46 2.06
CA VAL A 54 11.27 -5.91 2.36
C VAL A 54 10.06 -6.53 1.66
N LEU A 55 8.92 -5.85 1.67
CA LEU A 55 7.70 -6.32 1.00
C LEU A 55 7.90 -6.41 -0.53
N ASP A 56 8.46 -5.38 -1.15
CA ASP A 56 8.78 -5.37 -2.58
C ASP A 56 9.75 -6.51 -2.95
N SER A 57 10.78 -6.71 -2.13
CA SER A 57 11.72 -7.84 -2.32
C SER A 57 11.04 -9.20 -2.18
N ALA A 58 10.10 -9.35 -1.24
CA ALA A 58 9.35 -10.60 -1.07
C ALA A 58 8.43 -10.87 -2.27
N ASP A 59 7.72 -9.86 -2.77
CA ASP A 59 6.87 -9.96 -3.95
C ASP A 59 7.69 -10.34 -5.19
N GLN A 60 8.84 -9.67 -5.41
CA GLN A 60 9.74 -10.01 -6.51
C GLN A 60 10.25 -11.46 -6.43
N GLN A 61 10.59 -11.94 -5.23
CA GLN A 61 11.02 -13.33 -5.04
C GLN A 61 9.88 -14.32 -5.31
N PHE A 62 8.66 -14.00 -4.87
CA PHE A 62 7.48 -14.80 -5.11
C PHE A 62 7.18 -14.94 -6.61
N PHE A 63 7.08 -13.82 -7.34
CA PHE A 63 6.81 -13.87 -8.78
C PHE A 63 7.95 -14.51 -9.58
N ARG A 64 9.21 -14.32 -9.17
CA ARG A 64 10.35 -15.02 -9.77
C ARG A 64 10.23 -16.54 -9.62
N LYS A 65 9.84 -17.02 -8.44
CA LYS A 65 9.63 -18.46 -8.21
C LYS A 65 8.49 -19.02 -9.07
N ILE A 66 7.42 -18.26 -9.25
CA ILE A 66 6.33 -18.64 -10.16
C ILE A 66 6.84 -18.71 -11.60
N ALA A 67 7.61 -17.72 -12.06
CA ALA A 67 8.19 -17.72 -13.40
C ALA A 67 9.12 -18.92 -13.65
N GLU A 68 9.96 -19.26 -12.66
CA GLU A 68 10.82 -20.45 -12.73
C GLU A 68 10.03 -21.77 -12.86
N ILE A 69 8.85 -21.86 -12.24
CA ILE A 69 8.00 -23.06 -12.26
C ILE A 69 7.21 -23.17 -13.57
N LEU A 70 6.65 -22.06 -14.04
CA LEU A 70 5.77 -22.04 -15.21
C LEU A 70 6.53 -21.96 -16.54
N GLY A 71 7.72 -21.35 -16.55
CA GLY A 71 8.38 -20.95 -17.79
C GLY A 71 7.70 -19.72 -18.43
N ASP A 72 8.34 -19.15 -19.44
CA ASP A 72 8.03 -17.80 -19.93
C ASP A 72 6.60 -17.66 -20.51
N ASP A 73 6.16 -18.62 -21.32
CA ASP A 73 4.85 -18.57 -22.00
C ASP A 73 3.68 -18.69 -21.01
N ASP A 74 3.74 -19.66 -20.09
CA ASP A 74 2.70 -19.86 -19.07
C ASP A 74 2.75 -18.77 -18.00
N PHE A 75 3.95 -18.24 -17.67
CA PHE A 75 4.07 -17.10 -16.76
C PHE A 75 3.42 -15.84 -17.34
N LYS A 76 3.54 -15.62 -18.65
CA LYS A 76 2.84 -14.51 -19.31
C LYS A 76 1.32 -14.64 -19.19
N LEU A 77 0.77 -15.83 -19.44
CA LEU A 77 -0.65 -16.08 -19.24
C LEU A 77 -1.07 -15.86 -17.78
N PHE A 78 -0.26 -16.30 -16.83
CA PHE A 78 -0.49 -16.05 -15.41
C PHE A 78 -0.49 -14.56 -15.07
N ALA A 79 0.48 -13.79 -15.59
CA ALA A 79 0.57 -12.35 -15.35
C ALA A 79 -0.68 -11.61 -15.86
N ASP A 80 -1.15 -11.96 -17.07
CA ASP A 80 -2.36 -11.38 -17.64
C ASP A 80 -3.62 -11.72 -16.80
N LEU A 81 -3.71 -12.94 -16.27
CA LEU A 81 -4.78 -13.34 -15.38
C LEU A 81 -4.69 -12.64 -14.01
N TRP A 82 -3.49 -12.51 -13.46
CA TRP A 82 -3.24 -11.85 -12.19
C TRP A 82 -3.61 -10.37 -12.26
N GLU A 83 -3.23 -9.65 -13.32
CA GLU A 83 -3.59 -8.24 -13.53
C GLU A 83 -5.10 -8.04 -13.56
N ARG A 84 -5.84 -8.96 -14.21
CA ARG A 84 -7.31 -8.92 -14.24
C ARG A 84 -7.91 -9.15 -12.85
N ILE A 85 -7.36 -10.09 -12.08
CA ILE A 85 -7.81 -10.37 -10.71
C ILE A 85 -7.52 -9.16 -9.80
N SER A 86 -6.30 -8.63 -9.82
CA SER A 86 -5.90 -7.51 -8.98
C SER A 86 -6.72 -6.25 -9.29
N SER A 87 -6.94 -5.95 -10.57
CA SER A 87 -7.77 -4.82 -11.00
C SER A 87 -9.21 -4.98 -10.52
N GLY A 88 -9.79 -6.18 -10.63
CA GLY A 88 -11.15 -6.44 -10.16
C GLY A 88 -11.30 -6.29 -8.64
N LEU A 89 -10.31 -6.74 -7.87
CA LEU A 89 -10.32 -6.59 -6.40
C LEU A 89 -10.16 -5.11 -5.97
N GLU A 90 -9.37 -4.33 -6.70
CA GLU A 90 -9.25 -2.88 -6.47
C GLU A 90 -10.58 -2.15 -6.75
N GLU A 91 -11.34 -2.58 -7.75
CA GLU A 91 -12.66 -2.04 -8.07
C GLU A 91 -13.72 -2.39 -7.01
N GLU A 92 -13.71 -3.63 -6.49
CA GLU A 92 -14.61 -4.06 -5.42
C GLU A 92 -14.31 -3.34 -4.09
N THR A 93 -13.02 -3.12 -3.78
CA THR A 93 -12.60 -2.31 -2.63
C THR A 93 -12.97 -0.82 -2.80
N ARG A 94 -13.26 -0.39 -4.03
CA ARG A 94 -13.62 0.99 -4.39
C ARG A 94 -15.14 1.23 -4.44
N SER A 95 -15.97 0.20 -4.57
CA SER A 95 -17.44 0.29 -4.68
C SER A 95 -18.15 0.17 -3.34
#